data_AF-A0A183SW51-F1
#
_entry.id   AF-A0A183SW51-F1
#
_cell.length_a   1.000
_cell.length_b   1.000
_cell.length_c   1.000
_cell.angle_alpha   90.00
_cell.angle_beta   90.00
_cell.angle_gamma   90.00
#
_symmetry.space_group_name_H-M   'P 1'
#
loop_
_entity.id
_entity.type
_entity.pdbx_description
1 polymer ?
#
loop_
_entity_poly.entity_id
_entity_poly.type
_entity_poly.pdbx_seq_one_letter_code
_entity_poly.pdbx_strand_id
1 'polypeptide(L)'
;MQDAWMIRKAEEIQGNADRNEMKNFFKPIKAIYGTCIKGTAPLLSSDGTTLLTKKSQILRHWAEHFRSVLNCSSAICDAAIDRLPQVDTNNDLDLPPPLPETIRDVQQISSGKAPGSDAIPPDVDKHGWLRLMAELATLFQEIWRQGQVPQDFKDVTIVHLYKRKGNRQL
;
A
#
# COMPACT_ATOMS: atom_id res chain seq x y z
N MET A 1 32.62 4.33 38.27
CA MET A 1 32.71 3.01 37.59
C MET A 1 31.66 2.88 36.47
N GLN A 2 30.45 3.45 36.61
CA GLN A 2 29.43 3.48 35.54
C GLN A 2 29.85 4.30 34.30
N ASP A 3 30.59 5.40 34.46
CA ASP A 3 30.89 6.32 33.35
C ASP A 3 31.86 5.74 32.31
N ALA A 4 32.90 5.03 32.74
CA ALA A 4 33.88 4.43 31.83
C ALA A 4 33.25 3.35 30.94
N TRP A 5 32.27 2.61 31.47
CA TRP A 5 31.52 1.62 30.69
C TRP A 5 30.60 2.27 29.67
N MET A 6 29.89 3.34 30.05
CA MET A 6 29.01 4.09 29.15
C MET A 6 29.78 4.77 28.01
N ILE A 7 30.94 5.38 28.31
CA ILE A 7 31.82 6.01 27.31
C ILE A 7 32.28 4.96 26.29
N ARG A 8 32.79 3.81 26.75
CA ARG A 8 33.24 2.72 25.87
C ARG A 8 32.11 2.19 24.99
N LYS A 9 30.88 2.14 25.51
CA LYS A 9 29.70 1.74 24.72
C LYS A 9 29.29 2.79 23.69
N ALA A 10 29.40 4.07 24.02
CA ALA A 10 29.14 5.16 23.07
C ALA A 10 30.15 5.14 21.90
N GLU A 11 31.43 4.94 22.19
CA GLU A 11 32.48 4.79 21.17
C GLU A 11 32.24 3.57 20.26
N GLU A 12 31.84 2.43 20.84
CA GLU A 12 31.48 1.22 20.08
C GLU A 12 30.28 1.48 19.15
N ILE A 13 29.26 2.20 19.62
CA ILE A 13 28.08 2.56 18.83
C ILE A 13 28.48 3.49 17.69
N GLN A 14 29.23 4.56 17.97
CA GLN A 14 29.65 5.54 16.97
C GLN A 14 30.53 4.88 15.89
N GLY A 15 31.54 4.09 16.28
CA GLY A 15 32.40 3.42 15.31
C GLY A 15 31.65 2.41 14.43
N ASN A 16 30.57 1.81 14.91
CA ASN A 16 29.71 0.96 14.09
C ASN A 16 28.80 1.77 13.14
N ALA A 17 28.36 2.97 13.55
CA ALA A 17 27.63 3.89 12.70
C ALA A 17 28.51 4.41 11.55
N ASP A 18 29.74 4.82 11.86
CA ASP A 18 30.71 5.34 10.87
C ASP A 18 31.08 4.28 9.82
N ARG A 19 31.08 3.00 10.20
CA ARG A 19 31.32 1.85 9.32
C ARG A 19 30.07 1.32 8.61
N ASN A 20 28.91 1.97 8.80
CA ASN A 20 27.60 1.54 8.28
C ASN A 20 27.22 0.09 8.68
N GLU A 21 27.74 -0.40 9.80
CA GLU A 21 27.49 -1.75 10.31
C GLU A 21 26.24 -1.76 11.20
N MET A 22 25.07 -1.48 10.61
CA MET A 22 23.81 -1.29 11.36
C MET A 22 23.47 -2.45 12.30
N LYS A 23 23.81 -3.70 11.94
CA LYS A 23 23.59 -4.86 12.82
C LYS A 23 24.44 -4.77 14.11
N ASN A 24 25.69 -4.32 13.99
CA ASN A 24 26.59 -4.17 15.14
C ASN A 24 26.31 -2.89 15.92
N PHE A 25 25.78 -1.85 15.27
CA PHE A 25 25.26 -0.65 15.93
C PHE A 25 24.12 -0.97 16.91
N PHE A 26 23.13 -1.79 16.51
CA PHE A 26 21.97 -2.07 17.37
C PHE A 26 22.23 -3.06 18.51
N LYS A 27 23.29 -3.88 18.45
CA LYS A 27 23.66 -4.84 19.52
C LYS A 27 23.92 -4.17 20.88
N PRO A 28 24.86 -3.21 21.01
CA PRO A 28 25.13 -2.51 22.27
C PRO A 28 23.94 -1.66 22.72
N ILE A 29 23.19 -1.04 21.80
CA ILE A 29 21.94 -0.31 22.14
C ILE A 29 20.95 -1.25 22.83
N LYS A 30 20.75 -2.45 22.30
CA LYS A 30 19.89 -3.46 22.93
C LYS A 30 20.43 -3.97 24.27
N ALA A 31 21.75 -3.95 24.48
CA ALA A 31 22.34 -4.30 25.77
C ALA A 31 22.12 -3.20 26.83
N ILE A 32 22.11 -1.92 26.43
CA ILE A 32 21.85 -0.77 27.31
C ILE A 32 20.36 -0.71 27.70
N TYR A 33 19.47 -0.78 26.70
CA TYR A 33 18.02 -0.64 26.91
C TYR A 33 17.30 -1.96 27.23
N GLY A 34 17.99 -3.09 27.11
CA GLY A 34 17.41 -4.42 27.29
C GLY A 34 16.53 -4.88 26.12
N THR A 35 15.82 -6.00 26.33
CA THR A 35 14.85 -6.52 25.37
C THR A 35 13.71 -5.51 25.22
N CYS A 36 13.50 -5.01 24.00
CA CYS A 36 12.34 -4.18 23.67
C CYS A 36 11.06 -4.89 24.15
N ILE A 37 10.47 -4.37 25.22
CA ILE A 37 9.19 -4.86 25.73
C ILE A 37 8.19 -4.52 24.64
N LYS A 38 7.64 -5.54 23.97
CA LYS A 38 6.52 -5.38 23.04
C LYS A 38 5.26 -5.08 23.86
N GLY A 39 5.26 -3.93 24.54
CA GLY A 39 4.07 -3.38 25.15
C GLY A 39 3.16 -2.87 24.04
N THR A 40 1.89 -3.22 24.09
CA THR A 40 0.90 -2.45 23.33
C THR A 40 0.92 -1.03 23.90
N ALA A 41 1.29 -0.05 23.09
CA ALA A 41 1.28 1.35 23.52
C ALA A 41 -0.14 1.70 23.99
N PRO A 42 -0.31 2.23 25.21
CA PRO A 42 -1.61 2.69 25.66
C PRO A 42 -2.12 3.78 24.72
N LEU A 43 -3.40 3.72 24.37
CA LEU A 43 -4.05 4.75 23.56
C LEU A 43 -4.93 5.61 24.46
N LEU A 44 -5.13 6.88 24.11
CA LEU A 44 -6.16 7.69 24.75
C LEU A 44 -7.52 7.38 24.12
N SER A 45 -8.58 7.48 24.92
CA SER A 45 -9.96 7.52 24.47
C SER A 45 -10.21 8.75 23.59
N SER A 46 -11.31 8.76 22.82
CA SER A 46 -11.69 9.85 21.91
C SER A 46 -11.89 11.20 22.61
N ASP A 47 -12.25 11.18 23.89
CA ASP A 47 -12.39 12.35 24.76
C ASP A 47 -11.07 12.79 25.43
N GLY A 48 -9.98 12.04 25.22
CA GLY A 48 -8.65 12.32 25.76
C GLY A 48 -8.48 12.06 27.26
N THR A 49 -9.51 11.56 27.95
CA THR A 49 -9.50 11.46 29.42
C THR A 49 -8.96 10.13 29.96
N THR A 50 -9.15 9.05 29.20
CA THR A 50 -8.94 7.68 29.68
C THR A 50 -7.85 6.96 28.87
N LEU A 51 -6.90 6.34 29.57
CA LEU A 51 -5.86 5.52 28.96
C LEU A 51 -6.35 4.08 28.73
N LEU A 52 -6.47 3.68 27.47
CA LEU A 52 -6.86 2.36 27.01
C LEU A 52 -5.63 1.43 26.97
N THR A 53 -5.58 0.48 27.88
CA THR A 53 -4.47 -0.48 28.02
C THR A 53 -4.86 -1.90 27.63
N LYS A 54 -6.16 -2.23 27.64
CA LYS A 54 -6.66 -3.56 27.25
C LYS A 54 -6.78 -3.68 25.74
N LYS A 55 -6.30 -4.79 25.17
CA LYS A 55 -6.37 -5.08 23.72
C LYS A 55 -7.79 -4.95 23.14
N SER A 56 -8.81 -5.43 23.85
CA SER A 56 -10.21 -5.33 23.42
C SER A 56 -10.70 -3.87 23.33
N GLN A 57 -10.30 -3.03 24.28
CA GLN A 57 -10.65 -1.61 24.29
C GLN A 57 -9.95 -0.87 23.16
N ILE A 58 -8.67 -1.16 22.92
CA ILE A 58 -7.88 -0.60 21.82
C ILE A 58 -8.49 -0.97 20.46
N LEU A 59 -8.84 -2.24 20.25
CA LEU A 59 -9.46 -2.68 19.00
C LEU A 59 -10.83 -2.03 18.77
N ARG A 60 -11.64 -1.90 19.83
CA ARG A 60 -12.92 -1.21 19.75
C ARG A 60 -12.76 0.27 19.39
N HIS A 61 -11.78 0.95 20.00
CA HIS A 61 -11.49 2.35 19.70
C HIS A 61 -11.03 2.53 18.24
N TRP A 62 -10.18 1.64 17.73
CA TRP A 62 -9.82 1.64 16.31
C TRP A 62 -11.03 1.41 15.40
N ALA A 63 -11.93 0.49 15.74
CA ALA A 63 -13.14 0.25 14.97
C ALA A 63 -14.07 1.47 14.94
N GLU A 64 -14.23 2.17 16.08
CA GLU A 64 -14.99 3.42 16.17
C GLU A 64 -14.34 4.53 15.34
N HIS A 65 -13.03 4.73 15.50
CA HIS A 65 -12.26 5.73 14.75
C HIS A 65 -12.38 5.51 13.24
N PHE A 66 -12.08 4.31 12.75
CA PHE A 66 -12.18 4.01 11.33
C PHE A 66 -13.61 4.04 10.82
N ARG A 67 -14.61 3.67 11.64
CA ARG A 67 -16.01 3.84 11.24
C ARG A 67 -16.33 5.30 10.98
N SER A 68 -15.93 6.21 11.86
CA SER A 68 -16.14 7.65 11.70
C SER A 68 -15.38 8.23 10.50
N VAL A 69 -14.11 7.85 10.34
CA VAL A 69 -13.25 8.36 9.25
C VAL A 69 -13.73 7.86 7.89
N LEU A 70 -14.08 6.57 7.77
CA LEU A 70 -14.39 5.94 6.49
C LEU A 70 -15.88 6.02 6.10
N ASN A 71 -16.79 6.19 7.06
CA ASN A 71 -18.24 6.25 6.81
C ASN A 71 -18.81 7.64 7.11
N CYS A 72 -18.00 8.69 6.94
CA CYS A 72 -18.50 10.05 7.06
C CYS A 72 -19.55 10.31 5.99
N SER A 73 -20.78 10.66 6.40
CA SER A 73 -21.80 11.14 5.48
C SER A 73 -21.34 12.47 4.91
N SER A 74 -20.89 12.47 3.66
CA SER A 74 -20.56 13.70 2.96
C SER A 74 -21.85 14.49 2.70
N ALA A 75 -22.09 15.55 3.46
CA ALA A 75 -23.00 16.59 3.05
C ALA A 75 -22.32 17.39 1.94
N ILE A 76 -22.64 17.08 0.70
CA ILE A 76 -22.15 17.85 -0.44
C ILE A 76 -22.85 19.21 -0.37
N CYS A 77 -22.07 20.30 -0.36
CA CYS A 77 -22.62 21.65 -0.32
C CYS A 77 -22.99 22.09 -1.74
N ASP A 78 -24.29 22.24 -2.02
CA ASP A 78 -24.77 22.67 -3.35
C ASP A 78 -24.16 24.02 -3.76
N ALA A 79 -24.01 24.95 -2.82
CA ALA A 79 -23.36 26.23 -3.07
C ALA A 79 -21.87 26.11 -3.43
N ALA A 80 -21.20 25.01 -3.06
CA ALA A 80 -19.84 24.72 -3.50
C ALA A 80 -19.84 24.11 -4.91
N ILE A 81 -20.81 23.26 -5.25
CA ILE A 81 -21.00 22.72 -6.60
C ILE A 81 -21.29 23.86 -7.58
N ASP A 82 -22.21 24.77 -7.25
CA ASP A 82 -22.62 25.89 -8.09
C ASP A 82 -21.47 26.87 -8.38
N ARG A 83 -20.44 26.89 -7.52
CA ARG A 83 -19.24 27.72 -7.70
C ARG A 83 -18.18 27.05 -8.60
N LEU A 84 -18.29 25.74 -8.86
CA LEU A 84 -17.34 25.06 -9.73
C LEU A 84 -17.60 25.48 -11.18
N PRO A 85 -16.57 25.94 -11.92
CA PRO A 85 -16.72 26.24 -13.33
C PRO A 85 -17.14 24.97 -14.07
N GLN A 86 -18.31 25.03 -14.71
CA GLN A 86 -18.79 23.94 -15.55
C GLN A 86 -17.98 23.95 -16.85
N VAL A 87 -17.41 22.80 -17.19
CA VAL A 87 -16.73 22.57 -18.45
C VAL A 87 -17.71 21.90 -19.40
N ASP A 88 -17.63 22.21 -20.69
CA ASP A 88 -18.45 21.54 -21.70
C ASP A 88 -18.33 20.02 -21.59
N THR A 89 -19.46 19.34 -21.79
CA THR A 89 -19.50 17.88 -21.73
C THR A 89 -18.59 17.29 -22.80
N ASN A 90 -17.58 16.53 -22.38
CA ASN A 90 -16.69 15.85 -23.30
C ASN A 90 -17.31 14.53 -23.75
N ASN A 91 -17.98 14.55 -24.90
CA ASN A 91 -18.62 13.37 -25.49
C ASN A 91 -17.61 12.26 -25.85
N ASP A 92 -16.32 12.59 -26.00
CA ASP A 92 -15.30 11.59 -26.31
C ASP A 92 -15.12 10.58 -25.16
N LEU A 93 -15.49 10.96 -23.92
CA LEU A 93 -15.42 10.08 -22.76
C LEU A 93 -16.52 8.99 -22.75
N ASP A 94 -17.57 9.14 -23.55
CA ASP A 94 -18.64 8.14 -23.68
C ASP A 94 -18.34 7.12 -24.80
N LEU A 95 -17.30 7.37 -25.60
CA LEU A 95 -16.89 6.47 -26.67
C LEU A 95 -16.26 5.21 -26.09
N PRO A 96 -16.55 4.04 -26.67
CA PRO A 96 -15.91 2.80 -26.25
C PRO A 96 -14.41 2.84 -26.60
N PRO A 97 -13.55 2.21 -25.78
CA PRO A 97 -12.10 2.30 -25.94
C PRO A 97 -11.68 1.76 -27.33
N PRO A 98 -10.97 2.56 -28.15
CA PRO A 98 -10.53 2.14 -29.47
C PRO A 98 -9.27 1.28 -29.40
N LEU A 99 -9.04 0.47 -30.44
CA LEU A 99 -7.87 -0.43 -30.52
C LEU A 99 -6.52 0.30 -30.37
N PRO A 100 -6.26 1.47 -31.00
CA PRO A 100 -4.98 2.17 -30.83
C PRO A 100 -4.69 2.57 -29.38
N GLU A 101 -5.73 2.92 -28.61
CA GLU A 101 -5.60 3.23 -27.19
C GLU A 101 -5.26 1.97 -26.39
N THR A 102 -5.97 0.87 -26.64
CA THR A 102 -5.67 -0.43 -26.00
C THR A 102 -4.21 -0.85 -26.24
N ILE A 103 -3.72 -0.71 -27.48
CA ILE A 103 -2.31 -1.02 -27.82
C ILE A 103 -1.34 -0.14 -27.02
N ARG A 104 -1.61 1.18 -26.97
CA ARG A 104 -0.78 2.14 -26.25
C ARG A 104 -0.72 1.82 -24.77
N ASP A 105 -1.85 1.49 -24.16
CA ASP A 105 -1.96 1.28 -22.72
C ASP A 105 -1.32 -0.06 -22.30
N VAL A 106 -1.50 -1.12 -23.10
CA VAL A 106 -0.82 -2.40 -22.85
C VAL A 106 0.70 -2.24 -22.93
N GLN A 107 1.21 -1.45 -23.89
CA GLN A 107 2.64 -1.17 -23.98
C GLN A 107 3.19 -0.41 -22.76
N GLN A 108 2.36 0.40 -22.09
CA GLN A 108 2.71 1.18 -20.89
C GLN A 108 2.68 0.38 -19.59
N ILE A 109 2.21 -0.87 -19.59
CA ILE A 109 2.28 -1.76 -18.41
C ILE A 109 3.74 -1.82 -17.91
N SER A 110 4.00 -2.22 -16.67
CA SER A 110 5.39 -2.41 -16.20
C SER A 110 5.82 -3.87 -16.39
N SER A 111 7.04 -4.10 -16.88
CA SER A 111 7.60 -5.45 -17.03
C SER A 111 8.09 -6.00 -15.69
N GLY A 112 8.20 -7.33 -15.59
CA GLY A 112 8.74 -8.00 -14.40
C GLY A 112 7.85 -7.93 -13.16
N LYS A 113 6.55 -7.67 -13.34
CA LYS A 113 5.55 -7.80 -12.27
C LYS A 113 5.14 -9.26 -12.14
N ALA A 114 4.64 -9.62 -10.95
CA ALA A 114 4.12 -10.96 -10.71
C ALA A 114 2.85 -11.19 -11.55
N PRO A 115 2.68 -12.40 -12.12
CA PRO A 115 1.43 -12.79 -12.77
C PRO A 115 0.22 -12.71 -11.83
N GLY A 116 -0.98 -12.60 -12.41
CA GLY A 116 -2.23 -12.75 -11.69
C GLY A 116 -2.55 -14.21 -11.34
N SER A 117 -3.81 -14.47 -10.99
CA SER A 117 -4.34 -15.83 -10.76
C SER A 117 -4.33 -16.69 -12.03
N ASP A 118 -4.31 -16.07 -13.20
CA ASP A 118 -4.19 -16.68 -14.52
C ASP A 118 -2.77 -17.21 -14.84
N ALA A 119 -1.79 -16.88 -14.00
CA ALA A 119 -0.38 -17.17 -14.20
C ALA A 119 0.22 -16.57 -15.50
N ILE A 120 -0.42 -15.57 -16.09
CA ILE A 120 0.06 -14.88 -17.29
C ILE A 120 0.91 -13.68 -16.84
N PRO A 121 2.21 -13.63 -17.20
CA PRO A 121 3.02 -12.47 -16.88
C PRO A 121 2.67 -11.31 -17.84
N PRO A 122 2.71 -10.05 -17.37
CA PRO A 122 2.36 -8.88 -18.19
C PRO A 122 3.27 -8.68 -19.40
N ASP A 123 4.45 -9.31 -19.41
CA ASP A 123 5.35 -9.36 -20.54
C ASP A 123 4.73 -10.09 -21.75
N VAL A 124 3.85 -11.07 -21.53
CA VAL A 124 3.12 -11.76 -22.61
C VAL A 124 2.11 -10.82 -23.27
N ASP A 125 1.42 -9.98 -22.50
CA ASP A 125 0.48 -9.00 -23.05
C ASP A 125 1.22 -7.93 -23.84
N LYS A 126 2.33 -7.40 -23.29
CA LYS A 126 3.16 -6.39 -23.95
C LYS A 126 3.76 -6.84 -25.28
N HIS A 127 4.26 -8.08 -25.32
CA HIS A 127 4.88 -8.67 -26.50
C HIS A 127 3.90 -9.51 -27.31
N GLY A 128 2.64 -9.50 -26.90
CA GLY A 128 1.55 -10.16 -27.59
C GLY A 128 1.38 -9.59 -28.99
N TRP A 129 0.91 -10.43 -29.90
CA TRP A 129 0.70 -10.03 -31.28
C TRP A 129 -0.48 -9.07 -31.38
N LEU A 130 -0.59 -8.32 -32.49
CA LEU A 130 -1.75 -7.45 -32.78
C LEU A 130 -3.10 -8.14 -32.59
N ARG A 131 -3.16 -9.46 -32.79
CA ARG A 131 -4.35 -10.27 -32.55
C ARG A 131 -4.78 -10.27 -31.08
N LEU A 132 -3.86 -10.40 -30.13
CA LEU A 132 -4.19 -10.34 -28.70
C LEU A 132 -4.75 -8.96 -28.33
N MET A 133 -4.15 -7.89 -28.87
CA MET A 133 -4.62 -6.52 -28.63
C MET A 133 -6.03 -6.29 -29.19
N ALA A 134 -6.34 -6.88 -30.35
CA ALA A 134 -7.67 -6.81 -30.95
C ALA A 134 -8.73 -7.50 -30.08
N GLU A 135 -8.45 -8.71 -29.59
CA GLU A 135 -9.36 -9.44 -28.70
C GLU A 135 -9.56 -8.70 -27.36
N LEU A 136 -8.49 -8.15 -26.77
CA LEU A 136 -8.57 -7.33 -25.56
C LEU A 136 -9.42 -6.08 -25.77
N ALA A 137 -9.23 -5.37 -26.89
CA ALA A 137 -10.05 -4.21 -27.24
C ALA A 137 -11.53 -4.60 -27.37
N THR A 138 -11.85 -5.69 -28.06
CA THR A 138 -13.23 -6.20 -28.16
C THR A 138 -13.82 -6.52 -26.78
N LEU A 139 -13.05 -7.15 -25.89
CA LEU A 139 -13.48 -7.43 -24.53
C LEU A 139 -13.77 -6.14 -23.74
N PHE A 140 -12.88 -5.14 -23.80
CA PHE A 140 -13.08 -3.87 -23.10
C PHE A 140 -14.28 -3.09 -23.64
N GLN A 141 -14.52 -3.11 -24.95
CA GLN A 141 -15.71 -2.51 -25.55
C GLN A 141 -17.00 -3.21 -25.12
N GLU A 142 -16.97 -4.54 -24.97
CA GLU A 142 -18.12 -5.29 -24.47
C GLU A 142 -18.44 -4.94 -23.01
N ILE A 143 -17.40 -4.90 -22.15
CA ILE A 143 -17.51 -4.48 -20.75
C ILE A 143 -18.08 -3.05 -20.65
N TRP A 144 -17.58 -2.14 -21.48
CA TRP A 144 -18.06 -0.76 -21.55
C TRP A 144 -19.55 -0.70 -21.91
N ARG A 145 -19.95 -1.40 -22.98
CA ARG A 145 -21.34 -1.42 -23.45
C ARG A 145 -22.31 -2.06 -22.46
N GLN A 146 -21.90 -3.13 -21.79
CA GLN A 146 -22.74 -3.82 -20.81
C GLN A 146 -22.76 -3.13 -19.45
N GLY A 147 -21.76 -2.29 -19.15
CA GLY A 147 -21.57 -1.70 -17.82
C GLY A 147 -21.25 -2.75 -16.75
N GLN A 148 -20.80 -3.95 -17.14
CA GLN A 148 -20.50 -5.05 -16.24
C GLN A 148 -19.08 -5.57 -16.45
N VAL A 149 -18.29 -5.54 -15.38
CA VAL A 149 -16.94 -6.10 -15.34
C VAL A 149 -16.99 -7.51 -14.72
N PRO A 150 -16.33 -8.52 -15.33
CA PRO A 150 -16.20 -9.86 -14.74
C PRO A 150 -15.71 -9.82 -13.29
N GLN A 151 -16.22 -10.73 -12.45
CA GLN A 151 -15.84 -10.73 -11.03
C GLN A 151 -14.34 -11.00 -10.83
N ASP A 152 -13.74 -11.86 -11.65
CA ASP A 152 -12.31 -12.17 -11.62
C ASP A 152 -11.42 -10.92 -11.81
N PHE A 153 -11.93 -9.87 -12.47
CA PHE A 153 -11.20 -8.60 -12.65
C PHE A 153 -11.34 -7.66 -11.44
N LYS A 154 -12.33 -7.89 -10.58
CA LYS A 154 -12.56 -7.13 -9.34
C LYS A 154 -11.85 -7.75 -8.14
N ASP A 155 -11.62 -9.06 -8.19
CA ASP A 155 -11.02 -9.80 -7.10
C ASP A 155 -9.51 -9.56 -7.03
N VAL A 156 -9.01 -9.18 -5.85
CA VAL A 156 -7.58 -8.95 -5.61
C VAL A 156 -6.97 -10.10 -4.82
N THR A 157 -5.89 -10.68 -5.33
CA THR A 157 -5.11 -11.68 -4.59
C THR A 157 -4.02 -10.99 -3.78
N ILE A 158 -4.18 -10.97 -2.45
CA ILE A 158 -3.19 -10.39 -1.53
C ILE A 158 -2.21 -11.48 -1.10
N VAL A 159 -1.00 -11.47 -1.66
CA VAL A 159 0.08 -12.37 -1.27
C VAL A 159 1.02 -11.66 -0.29
N HIS A 160 1.19 -12.21 0.91
CA HIS A 160 2.17 -11.70 1.87
C HIS A 160 3.58 -12.15 1.46
N LEU A 161 4.40 -11.19 0.98
CA LEU A 161 5.82 -11.42 0.72
C LEU A 161 6.64 -11.06 1.96
N TYR A 162 7.37 -12.03 2.52
CA TYR A 162 8.34 -11.76 3.57
C TYR A 162 9.65 -11.27 2.95
N LYS A 163 10.03 -10.03 3.25
CA LYS A 163 11.34 -9.48 2.88
C LYS A 163 12.42 -10.35 3.54
N ARG A 164 13.22 -11.07 2.75
CA ARG A 164 14.42 -11.78 3.23
C ARG A 164 15.46 -10.77 3.69
N LYS A 165 15.33 -10.30 4.93
CA LYS A 165 16.32 -9.47 5.62
C LYS A 165 16.93 -10.32 6.74
N GLY A 166 18.03 -11.03 6.45
CA GLY A 166 18.74 -11.87 7.42
C GLY A 166 19.71 -12.87 6.76
N ASN A 167 20.84 -13.14 7.42
CA ASN A 167 21.83 -14.15 7.01
C ASN A 167 21.22 -15.55 7.06
N ARG A 168 21.55 -16.38 6.06
CA ARG A 168 21.04 -17.75 5.83
C ARG A 168 22.02 -18.85 6.19
N GLN A 169 23.07 -18.52 6.94
CA GLN A 169 23.96 -19.52 7.51
C GLN A 169 23.40 -19.90 8.88
N LEU A 170 22.57 -20.94 8.88
CA LEU A 170 22.58 -21.96 9.93
C LEU A 170 23.27 -23.18 9.34
#